data_AF-A0A0S7ZG14-F1
#
_entry.id   AF-A0A0S7ZG14-F1
#
_cell.length_a   1.000
_cell.length_b   1.000
_cell.length_c   1.000
_cell.angle_alpha   90.00
_cell.angle_beta   90.00
_cell.angle_gamma   90.00
#
_symmetry.space_group_name_H-M   'P 1'
#
loop_
_entity.id
_entity.type
_entity.pdbx_description
1 polymer ?
#
loop_
_entity_poly.entity_id
_entity_poly.type
_entity_poly.pdbx_seq_one_letter_code
_entity_poly.pdbx_strand_id
1 'polypeptide(L)'
;MRGLTIAGTLLALALPVVAGAQSAQQQQQQRQLQQQQQARLQQMQQLQNMQQHMERVMSQVQQMNQHMTQQRVRQEYRQMGQQMEQAGQQLRQMLRHMEQVQNDPEVAGQRSGQIERLQQRFRNMVQEMEQAQKALQELALP
;
A
#
# COMPACT_ATOMS: atom_id res chain seq x y z
N MET A 1 -26.83 -26.60 80.43
CA MET A 1 -26.39 -25.26 79.99
C MET A 1 -25.65 -25.42 78.68
N ARG A 2 -26.06 -24.66 77.65
CA ARG A 2 -25.24 -24.00 76.60
C ARG A 2 -24.20 -24.89 75.86
N GLY A 3 -24.19 -25.06 74.55
CA GLY A 3 -24.86 -24.36 73.45
C GLY A 3 -23.94 -24.34 72.22
N LEU A 4 -24.57 -24.36 71.04
CA LEU A 4 -24.08 -23.94 69.71
C LEU A 4 -23.14 -24.84 68.88
N THR A 5 -23.79 -25.63 68.03
CA THR A 5 -23.69 -25.61 66.54
C THR A 5 -22.48 -24.92 65.90
N ILE A 6 -21.62 -25.72 65.26
CA ILE A 6 -20.70 -25.28 64.20
C ILE A 6 -21.30 -25.71 62.86
N ALA A 7 -22.12 -24.83 62.30
CA ALA A 7 -22.55 -24.89 60.91
C ALA A 7 -22.00 -23.62 60.24
N GLY A 8 -20.89 -23.79 59.54
CA GLY A 8 -20.17 -22.71 58.85
C GLY A 8 -19.92 -23.10 57.40
N THR A 9 -21.01 -23.15 56.65
CA THR A 9 -21.17 -23.05 55.19
C THR A 9 -19.89 -22.79 54.38
N LEU A 10 -19.40 -23.84 53.72
CA LEU A 10 -18.59 -23.71 52.50
C LEU A 10 -19.53 -23.57 51.29
N LEU A 11 -19.05 -22.88 50.26
CA LEU A 11 -19.64 -22.65 48.93
C LEU A 11 -20.77 -21.61 48.81
N ALA A 12 -20.43 -20.49 48.16
CA ALA A 12 -21.09 -20.07 46.91
C ALA A 12 -20.29 -18.93 46.24
N LEU A 13 -19.23 -19.29 45.50
CA LEU A 13 -18.67 -18.42 44.46
C LEU A 13 -19.62 -18.49 43.25
N ALA A 14 -20.62 -17.63 43.20
CA ALA A 14 -21.47 -17.45 42.03
C ALA A 14 -21.21 -16.07 41.43
N LEU A 15 -20.23 -16.00 40.54
CA LEU A 15 -20.02 -14.88 39.62
C LEU A 15 -20.84 -15.16 38.35
N PRO A 16 -21.95 -14.45 38.06
CA PRO A 16 -22.65 -14.57 36.79
C PRO A 16 -22.01 -13.62 35.77
N VAL A 17 -20.79 -13.90 35.31
CA VAL A 17 -20.13 -13.07 34.25
C VAL A 17 -20.35 -13.64 32.84
N VAL A 18 -21.03 -14.78 32.70
CA VAL A 18 -21.06 -15.52 31.42
C VAL A 18 -22.04 -14.92 30.39
N ALA A 19 -23.02 -14.10 30.78
CA ALA A 19 -24.01 -13.55 29.84
C ALA A 19 -23.51 -12.36 28.99
N GLY A 20 -22.47 -11.62 29.43
CA GLY A 20 -21.90 -10.50 28.68
C GLY A 20 -20.75 -10.87 27.73
N ALA A 21 -20.13 -12.04 27.94
CA ALA A 21 -18.97 -12.46 27.15
C ALA A 21 -19.34 -12.88 25.71
N GLN A 22 -20.51 -13.47 25.51
CA GLN A 22 -20.96 -13.92 24.17
C GLN A 22 -21.37 -12.76 23.26
N SER A 23 -22.01 -11.72 23.80
CA SER A 23 -22.37 -10.52 23.05
C SER A 23 -21.16 -9.62 22.76
N ALA A 24 -20.19 -9.55 23.68
CA ALA A 24 -18.92 -8.86 23.46
C ALA A 24 -18.11 -9.48 22.30
N GLN A 25 -18.12 -10.81 22.17
CA GLN A 25 -17.38 -11.51 21.11
C GLN A 25 -18.00 -11.29 19.72
N GLN A 26 -19.33 -11.22 19.61
CA GLN A 26 -20.02 -10.88 18.36
C GLN A 26 -19.76 -9.43 17.93
N GLN A 27 -19.76 -8.50 18.88
CA GLN A 27 -19.52 -7.09 18.58
C GLN A 27 -18.07 -6.81 18.13
N GLN A 28 -17.11 -7.58 18.65
CA GLN A 28 -15.71 -7.46 18.26
C GLN A 28 -15.44 -7.98 16.83
N GLN A 29 -16.13 -9.05 16.42
CA GLN A 29 -16.03 -9.59 15.07
C GLN A 29 -16.61 -8.61 14.02
N GLN A 30 -17.68 -7.89 14.38
CA GLN A 30 -18.29 -6.89 13.50
C GLN A 30 -17.39 -5.66 13.31
N ARG A 31 -16.65 -5.23 14.35
CA ARG A 31 -15.65 -4.15 14.22
C ARG A 31 -14.47 -4.54 13.32
N GLN A 32 -14.02 -5.79 13.38
CA GLN A 32 -12.92 -6.26 12.53
C GLN A 32 -13.27 -6.23 11.05
N LEU A 33 -14.47 -6.69 10.68
CA LEU A 33 -14.95 -6.63 9.29
C LEU A 33 -15.03 -5.19 8.77
N GLN A 34 -15.48 -4.25 9.61
CA GLN A 34 -15.60 -2.85 9.23
C GLN A 34 -14.21 -2.20 9.03
N GLN A 35 -13.24 -2.47 9.91
CA GLN A 35 -11.86 -1.99 9.73
C GLN A 35 -11.22 -2.55 8.45
N GLN A 36 -11.46 -3.82 8.14
CA GLN A 36 -10.90 -4.45 6.95
C GLN A 36 -11.44 -3.83 5.65
N GLN A 37 -12.73 -3.49 5.60
CA GLN A 37 -13.31 -2.78 4.45
C GLN A 37 -12.71 -1.38 4.28
N GLN A 38 -12.52 -0.65 5.39
CA GLN A 38 -11.99 0.71 5.35
C GLN A 38 -10.54 0.74 4.85
N ALA A 39 -9.70 -0.20 5.33
CA ALA A 39 -8.33 -0.35 4.86
C ALA A 39 -8.27 -0.70 3.36
N ARG A 40 -9.20 -1.55 2.88
CA ARG A 40 -9.28 -1.92 1.47
C ARG A 40 -9.62 -0.71 0.58
N LEU A 41 -10.54 0.15 1.01
CA LEU A 41 -10.92 1.37 0.29
C LEU A 41 -9.75 2.36 0.19
N GLN A 42 -9.06 2.63 1.29
CA GLN A 42 -7.89 3.52 1.28
C GLN A 42 -6.79 3.01 0.36
N GLN A 43 -6.51 1.70 0.41
CA GLN A 43 -5.49 1.09 -0.44
C GLN A 43 -5.85 1.18 -1.93
N MET A 44 -7.13 1.01 -2.27
CA MET A 44 -7.60 1.12 -3.65
C MET A 44 -7.47 2.56 -4.18
N GLN A 45 -7.85 3.55 -3.37
CA GLN A 45 -7.72 4.96 -3.73
C GLN A 45 -6.26 5.37 -3.94
N GLN A 46 -5.36 4.83 -3.12
CA GLN A 46 -3.93 5.09 -3.26
C GLN A 46 -3.34 4.50 -4.54
N LEU A 47 -3.74 3.28 -4.91
CA LEU A 47 -3.36 2.66 -6.19
C LEU A 47 -3.84 3.49 -7.38
N GLN A 48 -5.06 4.01 -7.31
CA GLN A 48 -5.63 4.85 -8.35
C GLN A 48 -4.82 6.15 -8.55
N ASN A 49 -4.44 6.80 -7.44
CA ASN A 49 -3.55 7.96 -7.49
C ASN A 49 -2.17 7.62 -8.08
N MET A 50 -1.60 6.46 -7.73
CA MET A 50 -0.31 6.02 -8.28
C MET A 50 -0.38 5.78 -9.80
N GLN A 51 -1.48 5.18 -10.29
CA GLN A 51 -1.68 4.99 -11.74
C GLN A 51 -1.72 6.33 -12.48
N GLN A 52 -2.53 7.27 -11.99
CA GLN A 52 -2.64 8.59 -12.62
C GLN A 52 -1.32 9.37 -12.63
N HIS A 53 -0.56 9.27 -11.53
CA HIS A 53 0.75 9.90 -11.45
C HIS A 53 1.73 9.24 -12.43
N MET A 54 1.71 7.91 -12.52
CA MET A 54 2.56 7.15 -13.43
C MET A 54 2.27 7.47 -14.90
N GLU A 55 0.99 7.55 -15.29
CA GLU A 55 0.59 7.94 -16.65
C GLU A 55 1.13 9.31 -17.04
N ARG A 56 1.09 10.27 -16.11
CA ARG A 56 1.68 11.60 -16.31
C ARG A 56 3.18 11.52 -16.57
N VAL A 57 3.93 10.83 -15.70
CA VAL A 57 5.39 10.71 -15.84
C VAL A 57 5.76 9.96 -17.13
N MET A 58 5.05 8.88 -17.45
CA MET A 58 5.24 8.11 -18.69
C MET A 58 5.02 8.95 -19.94
N SER A 59 3.92 9.71 -19.98
CA SER A 59 3.61 10.60 -21.09
C SER A 59 4.72 11.64 -21.28
N GLN A 60 5.19 12.20 -20.17
CA GLN A 60 6.26 13.19 -20.17
C GLN A 60 7.60 12.62 -20.65
N VAL A 61 7.97 11.42 -20.20
CA VAL A 61 9.16 10.69 -20.67
C VAL A 61 9.07 10.39 -22.17
N GLN A 62 7.90 9.94 -22.66
CA GLN A 62 7.72 9.66 -24.08
C GLN A 62 7.84 10.92 -24.94
N GLN A 63 7.20 12.02 -24.52
CA GLN A 63 7.33 13.32 -25.21
C GLN A 63 8.78 13.79 -25.23
N MET A 64 9.49 13.65 -24.11
CA MET A 64 10.89 14.01 -23.99
C MET A 64 11.78 13.15 -24.90
N ASN A 65 11.58 11.82 -24.92
CA ASN A 65 12.30 10.93 -25.83
C ASN A 65 12.06 11.28 -27.30
N GLN A 66 10.84 11.65 -27.69
CA GLN A 66 10.55 12.10 -29.05
C GLN A 66 11.27 13.42 -29.37
N HIS A 67 11.23 14.39 -28.47
CA HIS A 67 11.92 15.66 -28.64
C HIS A 67 13.44 15.46 -28.77
N MET A 68 14.01 14.59 -27.93
CA MET A 68 15.43 14.26 -27.99
C MET A 68 15.81 13.55 -29.29
N THR A 69 14.96 12.64 -29.77
CA THR A 69 15.20 11.95 -31.05
C THR A 69 15.22 12.94 -32.22
N GLN A 70 14.38 13.98 -32.19
CA GLN A 70 14.33 15.01 -33.22
C GLN A 70 15.51 15.98 -33.17
N GLN A 71 15.98 16.38 -31.98
CA GLN A 71 16.99 17.43 -31.84
C GLN A 71 18.46 17.00 -32.04
N ARG A 72 18.74 15.78 -32.52
CA ARG A 72 20.12 15.21 -32.53
C ARG A 72 20.85 15.45 -31.20
N VAL A 73 20.15 15.30 -30.07
CA VAL A 73 20.81 15.52 -28.77
C VAL A 73 21.91 14.49 -28.58
N ARG A 74 22.94 14.88 -27.81
CA ARG A 74 24.12 14.07 -27.49
C ARG A 74 23.71 12.66 -27.05
N GLN A 75 24.58 11.70 -27.35
CA GLN A 75 24.37 10.28 -27.11
C GLN A 75 24.02 9.95 -25.64
N GLU A 76 24.55 10.73 -24.70
CA GLU A 76 24.26 10.67 -23.25
C GLU A 76 22.77 10.88 -22.93
N TYR A 77 22.11 11.82 -23.61
CA TYR A 77 20.69 12.10 -23.41
C TYR A 77 19.79 10.99 -23.96
N ARG A 78 20.20 10.35 -25.07
CA ARG A 78 19.51 9.15 -25.57
C ARG A 78 19.61 7.98 -24.60
N GLN A 79 20.76 7.77 -23.98
CA GLN A 79 20.93 6.72 -22.96
C GLN A 79 20.03 6.99 -21.75
N MET A 80 20.00 8.23 -21.27
CA MET A 80 19.14 8.60 -20.14
C MET A 80 17.65 8.43 -20.47
N GLY A 81 17.23 8.82 -21.68
CA GLY A 81 15.88 8.59 -22.17
C GLY A 81 15.47 7.12 -22.25
N GLN A 82 16.38 6.24 -22.68
CA GLN A 82 16.16 4.79 -22.68
C GLN A 82 16.07 4.22 -21.26
N GLN A 83 16.91 4.69 -20.33
CA GLN A 83 16.84 4.28 -18.93
C GLN A 83 15.51 4.67 -18.28
N MET A 84 15.01 5.88 -18.55
CA MET A 84 13.69 6.30 -18.09
C MET A 84 12.56 5.45 -18.65
N GLU A 85 12.64 5.08 -19.93
CA GLU A 85 11.64 4.23 -20.56
C GLU A 85 11.63 2.83 -19.92
N GLN A 86 12.81 2.27 -19.61
CA GLN A 86 12.96 1.02 -18.86
C GLN A 86 12.40 1.13 -17.44
N ALA A 87 12.71 2.21 -16.71
CA ALA A 87 12.17 2.46 -15.37
C ALA A 87 10.63 2.57 -15.42
N GLY A 88 10.09 3.25 -16.42
CA GLY A 88 8.66 3.33 -16.68
C GLY A 88 8.00 1.96 -16.93
N GLN A 89 8.67 1.06 -17.66
CA GLN A 89 8.19 -0.32 -17.84
C GLN A 89 8.19 -1.10 -16.52
N GLN A 90 9.23 -0.95 -15.69
CA GLN A 90 9.31 -1.58 -14.37
C GLN A 90 8.20 -1.09 -13.44
N LEU A 91 7.92 0.22 -13.41
CA LEU A 91 6.80 0.80 -12.66
C LEU A 91 5.45 0.18 -13.07
N ARG A 92 5.24 0.00 -14.37
CA ARG A 92 4.01 -0.60 -14.91
C ARG A 92 3.85 -2.05 -14.46
N GLN A 93 4.96 -2.80 -14.39
CA GLN A 93 4.97 -4.16 -13.85
C GLN A 93 4.66 -4.18 -12.35
N MET A 94 5.23 -3.27 -11.55
CA MET A 94 4.95 -3.23 -10.12
C MET A 94 3.51 -2.84 -9.80
N LEU A 95 2.90 -1.93 -10.57
CA LEU A 95 1.48 -1.60 -10.41
C LEU A 95 0.59 -2.81 -10.67
N ARG A 96 0.83 -3.53 -11.77
CA ARG A 96 0.09 -4.78 -12.07
C ARG A 96 0.31 -5.84 -10.98
N HIS A 97 1.52 -5.95 -10.45
CA HIS A 97 1.80 -6.88 -9.37
C HIS A 97 1.08 -6.49 -8.07
N MET A 98 1.01 -5.19 -7.73
CA MET A 98 0.21 -4.72 -6.61
C MET A 98 -1.29 -5.02 -6.80
N GLU A 99 -1.83 -4.80 -8.00
CA GLU A 99 -3.24 -5.13 -8.30
C GLU A 99 -3.50 -6.63 -8.16
N GLN A 100 -2.58 -7.48 -8.62
CA GLN A 100 -2.68 -8.93 -8.46
C GLN A 100 -2.68 -9.33 -6.98
N VAL A 101 -1.69 -8.85 -6.21
CA VAL A 101 -1.60 -9.09 -4.75
C VAL A 101 -2.81 -8.49 -4.02
N GLN A 102 -3.43 -7.44 -4.56
CA GLN A 102 -4.65 -6.85 -4.00
C GLN A 102 -5.91 -7.68 -4.28
N ASN A 103 -5.98 -8.38 -5.41
CA ASN A 103 -7.12 -9.20 -5.77
C ASN A 103 -7.03 -10.63 -5.24
N ASP A 104 -5.84 -11.08 -4.82
CA ASP A 104 -5.62 -12.40 -4.25
C ASP A 104 -6.05 -12.46 -2.76
N PRO A 105 -7.05 -13.29 -2.40
CA PRO A 105 -7.51 -13.45 -1.02
C PRO A 105 -6.59 -14.32 -0.15
N GLU A 106 -5.71 -15.15 -0.72
CA GLU A 106 -4.89 -16.10 0.06
C GLU A 106 -3.67 -15.44 0.74
N VAL A 107 -3.26 -14.27 0.23
CA VAL A 107 -2.04 -13.56 0.68
C VAL A 107 -2.30 -12.48 1.75
N ALA A 108 -3.53 -12.41 2.28
CA ALA A 108 -4.03 -11.30 3.11
C ALA A 108 -3.14 -10.92 4.31
N GLY A 109 -2.42 -11.88 4.90
CA GLY A 109 -1.51 -11.63 6.04
C GLY A 109 -0.14 -11.04 5.66
N GLN A 110 0.36 -11.33 4.46
CA GLN A 110 1.68 -10.82 3.96
C GLN A 110 1.52 -9.60 3.04
N ARG A 111 0.30 -9.36 2.58
CA ARG A 111 -0.09 -8.33 1.63
C ARG A 111 0.25 -6.90 2.06
N SER A 112 0.02 -6.54 3.31
CA SER A 112 0.29 -5.18 3.82
C SER A 112 1.76 -4.81 3.67
N GLY A 113 2.68 -5.66 4.18
CA GLY A 113 4.11 -5.38 4.12
C GLY A 113 4.72 -5.49 2.72
N GLN A 114 4.10 -6.24 1.81
CA GLN A 114 4.53 -6.33 0.41
C GLN A 114 4.08 -5.11 -0.39
N ILE A 115 2.83 -4.68 -0.22
CA ILE A 115 2.30 -3.47 -0.85
C ILE A 115 3.05 -2.23 -0.36
N GLU A 116 3.37 -2.15 0.94
CA GLU A 116 4.13 -1.02 1.49
C GLU A 116 5.53 -0.91 0.89
N ARG A 117 6.24 -2.04 0.76
CA ARG A 117 7.56 -2.10 0.10
C ARG A 117 7.48 -1.72 -1.37
N LEU A 118 6.49 -2.25 -2.09
CA LEU A 118 6.25 -1.90 -3.50
C LEU A 118 5.91 -0.41 -3.64
N GLN A 119 5.15 0.17 -2.70
CA GLN A 119 4.79 1.59 -2.71
C GLN A 119 6.01 2.47 -2.48
N GLN A 120 6.85 2.11 -1.51
CA GLN A 120 8.08 2.85 -1.25
C GLN A 120 8.99 2.80 -2.47
N ARG A 121 9.16 1.62 -3.06
CA ARG A 121 9.97 1.43 -4.25
C ARG A 121 9.42 2.21 -5.45
N PHE A 122 8.11 2.24 -5.62
CA PHE A 122 7.46 3.06 -6.65
C PHE A 122 7.74 4.56 -6.44
N ARG A 123 7.54 5.07 -5.21
CA ARG A 123 7.79 6.50 -4.90
C ARG A 123 9.24 6.88 -5.19
N ASN A 124 10.20 6.04 -4.80
CA ASN A 124 11.61 6.30 -5.06
C ASN A 124 11.90 6.36 -6.57
N MET A 125 11.41 5.40 -7.37
CA MET A 125 11.62 5.42 -8.83
C MET A 125 10.95 6.61 -9.52
N VAL A 126 9.76 7.00 -9.06
CA VAL A 126 9.09 8.20 -9.56
C VAL A 126 9.93 9.43 -9.28
N GLN A 127 10.43 9.60 -8.06
CA GLN A 127 11.30 10.71 -7.70
C GLN A 127 12.59 10.73 -8.52
N GLU A 128 13.23 9.57 -8.71
CA GLU A 128 14.43 9.45 -9.54
C GLU A 128 14.15 9.86 -11.00
N MET A 129 13.01 9.45 -11.57
CA MET A 129 12.62 9.88 -12.92
C MET A 129 12.30 11.37 -12.99
N GLU A 130 11.59 11.93 -12.01
CA GLU A 130 11.31 13.37 -11.96
C GLU A 130 12.62 14.19 -11.85
N GLN A 131 13.58 13.73 -11.05
CA GLN A 131 14.89 14.36 -10.92
C GLN A 131 15.69 14.28 -12.21
N ALA A 132 15.76 13.08 -12.82
CA ALA A 132 16.43 12.90 -14.09
C ALA A 132 15.78 13.76 -15.20
N GLN A 133 14.45 13.89 -15.18
CA GLN A 133 13.73 14.73 -16.13
C GLN A 133 14.07 16.21 -15.93
N LYS A 134 14.12 16.66 -14.68
CA LYS A 134 14.46 18.05 -14.36
C LYS A 134 15.88 18.38 -14.81
N ALA A 135 16.84 17.49 -14.53
CA ALA A 135 18.21 17.62 -15.01
C ALA A 135 18.26 17.69 -16.55
N LEU A 136 17.47 16.88 -17.24
CA LEU A 136 17.36 16.91 -18.70
C LEU A 136 16.75 18.21 -19.22
N GLN A 137 15.73 18.76 -18.56
CA GLN A 137 15.15 20.06 -18.93
C GLN A 137 16.14 21.21 -18.76
N GLU A 138 16.87 21.24 -17.64
CA GLU A 138 17.90 22.24 -17.37
C GLU A 138 19.04 22.18 -18.39
N LEU A 139 19.37 20.99 -18.88
CA LEU A 139 20.43 20.78 -19.87
C LEU A 139 19.97 20.95 -21.34
N ALA A 140 18.67 20.79 -21.62
CA ALA A 140 18.09 20.94 -22.96
C ALA A 140 17.64 22.37 -23.27
N LEU A 141 17.51 23.22 -22.24
CA LEU A 141 17.31 24.66 -22.40
C LEU A 141 18.69 25.33 -22.57
N PRO A 142 18.96 26.00 -23.72
CA PRO A 142 20.19 26.77 -23.93
C PRO A 142 20.26 28.04 -23.08
#